data_AF-A0A9N9ILE9-F1
#
_entry.id   AF-A0A9N9ILE9-F1
#
_cell.length_a   1.000
_cell.length_b   1.000
_cell.length_c   1.000
_cell.angle_alpha   90.00
_cell.angle_beta   90.00
_cell.angle_gamma   90.00
#
_symmetry.space_group_name_H-M   'P 1'
#
loop_
_entity.id
_entity.type
_entity.pdbx_description
1 polymer ?
#
loop_
_entity_poly.entity_id
_entity_poly.type
_entity_poly.pdbx_seq_one_letter_code
_entity_poly.pdbx_strand_id
1 'polypeptide(L)'
;QKQSQRPNADYIDTLAIRDFPKQADFLTAEEITNILDHKSMQGIRMQGTSYHPDGGLEHSFLRMSKYFIEFKNKTGLGQYLTFCVYQQMNDAEYSDSVAWLITSTPNGSTSTVSWKLDKYMVALAEYRLKDHIGTYHTKQTATAELGSNWQIINYDGETQTLMPLSNGHGIDPDTIKITNNSTASANCGVGMWGGTTAFVRNLHRSSTATFNIKPQYCVGVFNTEIHKGQVIDENDALASKLFSFPPEKNLAVITAMSENEKVSFSVDF
;
A
#
# COMPACT_ATOMS: atom_id res chain seq x y z
N GLN A 1 -36.74 57.61 -21.29
CA GLN A 1 -35.34 57.74 -20.82
C GLN A 1 -35.22 56.93 -19.54
N LYS A 2 -34.41 55.89 -19.34
CA LYS A 2 -33.33 55.21 -20.08
C LYS A 2 -33.54 53.69 -19.91
N GLN A 3 -33.46 52.93 -20.99
CA GLN A 3 -33.30 51.47 -20.98
C GLN A 3 -31.82 51.13 -20.77
N SER A 4 -31.50 50.17 -19.90
CA SER A 4 -30.14 49.65 -19.74
C SER A 4 -29.88 48.58 -20.80
N GLN A 5 -28.99 48.88 -21.74
CA GLN A 5 -28.42 47.95 -22.69
C GLN A 5 -27.41 47.02 -21.99
N ARG A 6 -27.52 45.72 -22.24
CA ARG A 6 -26.45 44.73 -21.98
C ARG A 6 -25.52 44.71 -23.19
N PRO A 7 -24.19 44.51 -23.02
CA PRO A 7 -23.31 44.29 -24.14
C PRO A 7 -23.32 42.82 -24.58
N ASN A 8 -23.46 42.63 -25.90
CA ASN A 8 -23.11 41.42 -26.64
C ASN A 8 -21.59 41.20 -26.60
N ALA A 9 -21.18 39.95 -26.46
CA ALA A 9 -19.87 39.48 -26.88
C ALA A 9 -20.05 38.09 -27.52
N ASP A 10 -20.23 38.10 -28.83
CA ASP A 10 -19.95 36.95 -29.70
C ASP A 10 -18.44 36.83 -29.84
N TYR A 11 -17.87 35.66 -29.53
CA TYR A 11 -16.69 35.10 -30.22
C TYR A 11 -16.48 33.66 -29.72
N ILE A 12 -17.00 32.66 -30.45
CA ILE A 12 -16.47 31.30 -30.38
C ILE A 12 -15.98 30.95 -31.78
N ASP A 13 -14.67 31.08 -31.93
CA ASP A 13 -13.92 30.64 -33.11
C ASP A 13 -13.73 29.13 -33.01
N THR A 14 -14.11 28.41 -34.05
CA THR A 14 -14.16 26.94 -34.09
C THR A 14 -13.08 26.44 -35.05
N LEU A 15 -11.86 26.24 -34.54
CA LEU A 15 -10.73 25.60 -35.23
C LEU A 15 -9.85 24.96 -34.14
N ALA A 16 -9.29 23.77 -34.22
CA ALA A 16 -9.31 22.68 -35.18
C ALA A 16 -8.85 21.42 -34.41
N ILE A 17 -9.41 20.27 -34.77
CA ILE A 17 -8.94 18.94 -34.35
C ILE A 17 -7.52 18.79 -34.90
N ARG A 18 -6.53 18.61 -34.03
CA ARG A 18 -5.16 18.24 -34.41
C ARG A 18 -4.90 16.77 -34.10
N ASP A 19 -4.29 16.14 -35.09
CA ASP A 19 -4.00 14.72 -35.24
C ASP A 19 -3.19 14.10 -34.09
N PHE A 20 -3.62 12.91 -33.67
CA PHE A 20 -2.82 11.97 -32.88
C PHE A 20 -1.80 11.26 -33.78
N PRO A 21 -0.50 11.21 -33.46
CA PRO A 21 0.42 10.33 -34.15
C PRO A 21 0.19 8.87 -33.74
N LYS A 22 0.31 8.02 -34.74
CA LYS A 22 0.07 6.57 -34.75
C LYS A 22 1.09 5.81 -33.90
N GLN A 23 0.57 4.75 -33.25
CA GLN A 23 1.20 3.47 -32.91
C GLN A 23 2.73 3.45 -32.73
N ALA A 24 3.17 3.29 -31.47
CA ALA A 24 4.43 2.63 -31.18
C ALA A 24 4.22 1.11 -31.25
N ASP A 25 5.01 0.43 -32.07
CA ASP A 25 4.99 -1.02 -32.22
C ASP A 25 5.39 -1.68 -30.88
N PHE A 26 4.47 -2.40 -30.27
CA PHE A 26 4.77 -3.28 -29.14
C PHE A 26 5.33 -4.60 -29.68
N LEU A 27 6.47 -5.03 -29.14
CA LEU A 27 7.00 -6.37 -29.36
C LEU A 27 5.94 -7.41 -28.97
N THR A 28 5.74 -8.39 -29.84
CA THR A 28 4.80 -9.48 -29.61
C THR A 28 5.34 -10.45 -28.55
N ALA A 29 4.44 -11.18 -27.88
CA ALA A 29 4.82 -12.17 -26.86
C ALA A 29 5.76 -13.27 -27.40
N GLU A 30 5.75 -13.50 -28.71
CA GLU A 30 6.62 -14.45 -29.40
C GLU A 30 8.07 -13.93 -29.51
N GLU A 31 8.26 -12.62 -29.67
CA GLU A 31 9.59 -11.98 -29.73
C GLU A 31 10.27 -11.93 -28.35
N ILE A 32 9.49 -11.87 -27.26
CA ILE A 32 10.02 -11.93 -25.88
C ILE A 32 10.50 -13.34 -25.52
N THR A 33 9.87 -14.38 -26.08
CA THR A 33 10.21 -15.78 -25.79
C THR A 33 11.54 -16.18 -26.43
N ASN A 34 11.82 -15.69 -27.65
CA ASN A 34 13.08 -15.97 -28.36
C ASN A 34 14.33 -15.30 -27.73
N ILE A 35 14.16 -14.24 -26.94
CA ILE A 35 15.28 -13.58 -26.22
C ILE A 35 15.66 -14.35 -24.95
N LEU A 36 14.71 -15.08 -24.34
CA LEU A 36 14.95 -15.87 -23.13
C LEU A 36 15.58 -17.23 -23.42
N ASP A 37 15.29 -17.83 -24.57
CA ASP A 37 15.87 -19.13 -24.96
C ASP A 37 17.34 -19.04 -25.43
N HIS A 38 17.82 -17.86 -25.82
CA HIS A 38 19.21 -17.71 -26.28
C HIS A 38 20.27 -17.55 -25.18
N LYS A 39 19.88 -17.49 -23.90
CA LYS A 39 20.81 -17.38 -22.76
C LYS A 39 21.06 -18.69 -21.99
N SER A 40 20.51 -19.83 -22.42
CA SER A 40 20.60 -21.12 -21.70
C SER A 40 21.60 -22.13 -22.27
N MET A 41 22.53 -21.74 -23.16
CA MET A 41 23.59 -22.65 -23.62
C MET A 41 24.97 -22.00 -23.57
N GLN A 42 25.60 -21.98 -22.38
CA GLN A 42 27.03 -22.29 -22.22
C GLN A 42 27.24 -23.01 -20.89
N GLY A 43 27.71 -24.25 -20.96
CA GLY A 43 27.78 -25.16 -19.83
C GLY A 43 28.96 -24.94 -18.90
N ILE A 44 28.77 -25.30 -17.63
CA ILE A 44 29.83 -25.81 -16.76
C ILE A 44 29.30 -27.06 -16.08
N ARG A 45 29.95 -28.18 -16.41
CA ARG A 45 29.78 -29.52 -15.85
C ARG A 45 30.74 -29.62 -14.67
N MET A 46 30.24 -29.77 -13.44
CA MET A 46 31.00 -30.40 -12.36
C MET A 46 30.10 -31.36 -11.58
N GLN A 47 30.46 -32.63 -11.66
CA GLN A 47 29.97 -33.70 -10.81
C GLN A 47 30.51 -33.50 -9.39
N GLY A 48 29.65 -33.74 -8.39
CA GLY A 48 30.01 -33.78 -6.98
C GLY A 48 28.88 -34.41 -6.18
N THR A 49 28.82 -35.74 -6.21
CA THR A 49 27.94 -36.52 -5.33
C THR A 49 28.39 -36.37 -3.87
N SER A 50 27.45 -36.08 -2.97
CA SER A 50 27.46 -36.70 -1.64
C SER A 50 26.02 -36.86 -1.16
N TYR A 51 25.66 -38.13 -0.95
CA TYR A 51 24.54 -38.56 -0.14
C TYR A 51 24.81 -38.16 1.31
N HIS A 52 23.80 -37.66 2.01
CA HIS A 52 23.65 -37.91 3.44
C HIS A 52 22.17 -38.21 3.74
N PRO A 53 21.85 -39.43 4.22
CA PRO A 53 20.59 -39.72 4.88
C PRO A 53 20.74 -39.32 6.35
N ASP A 54 19.81 -38.53 6.87
CA ASP A 54 19.30 -38.67 8.24
C ASP A 54 18.26 -37.60 8.55
N GLY A 55 17.28 -38.01 9.36
CA GLY A 55 16.01 -37.34 9.54
C GLY A 55 16.12 -36.03 10.29
N GLY A 56 15.48 -35.02 9.72
CA GLY A 56 14.92 -33.89 10.45
C GLY A 56 13.51 -33.71 9.91
N LEU A 57 12.50 -33.97 10.73
CA LEU A 57 11.13 -33.52 10.48
C LEU A 57 11.19 -31.99 10.37
N GLU A 58 11.37 -31.47 9.16
CA GLU A 58 10.91 -30.12 8.85
C GLU A 58 9.40 -30.19 9.03
N HIS A 59 8.94 -29.77 10.20
CA HIS A 59 7.59 -29.27 10.37
C HIS A 59 7.45 -28.17 9.33
N SER A 60 6.95 -28.55 8.16
CA SER A 60 6.36 -27.65 7.20
C SER A 60 5.19 -27.01 7.93
N PHE A 61 5.47 -25.95 8.69
CA PHE A 61 4.49 -24.95 9.03
C PHE A 61 3.86 -24.61 7.69
N LEU A 62 2.62 -25.09 7.47
CA LEU A 62 1.79 -24.63 6.37
C LEU A 62 1.84 -23.12 6.48
N ARG A 63 2.61 -22.47 5.58
CA ARG A 63 2.73 -21.02 5.53
C ARG A 63 1.30 -20.53 5.43
N MET A 64 0.73 -20.06 6.55
CA MET A 64 -0.58 -19.44 6.57
C MET A 64 -0.44 -18.17 5.75
N SER A 65 -0.63 -18.32 4.45
CA SER A 65 -0.33 -17.28 3.48
C SER A 65 -1.38 -16.19 3.51
N LYS A 66 -2.53 -16.43 4.17
CA LYS A 66 -3.68 -15.54 4.19
C LYS A 66 -4.23 -15.37 5.59
N TYR A 67 -4.43 -14.11 5.97
CA TYR A 67 -5.03 -13.66 7.22
C TYR A 67 -6.41 -13.06 6.94
N PHE A 68 -7.29 -13.17 7.91
CA PHE A 68 -8.68 -12.75 7.84
C PHE A 68 -9.05 -11.98 9.10
N ILE A 69 -9.84 -10.93 8.93
CA ILE A 69 -10.55 -10.28 10.02
C ILE A 69 -12.02 -10.22 9.67
N GLU A 70 -12.83 -10.79 10.54
CA GLU A 70 -14.28 -10.68 10.52
C GLU A 70 -14.71 -9.54 11.45
N PHE A 71 -15.40 -8.53 10.94
CA PHE A 71 -15.91 -7.40 11.72
C PHE A 71 -17.41 -7.56 11.96
N LYS A 72 -17.81 -7.50 13.23
CA LYS A 72 -19.21 -7.54 13.68
C LYS A 72 -19.58 -6.21 14.28
N ASN A 73 -20.65 -5.60 13.76
CA ASN A 73 -21.24 -4.41 14.37
C ASN A 73 -22.41 -4.81 15.25
N LYS A 74 -22.21 -4.80 16.57
CA LYS A 74 -23.25 -5.04 17.59
C LYS A 74 -23.49 -3.82 18.47
N THR A 75 -23.17 -2.64 17.99
CA THR A 75 -23.26 -1.42 18.79
C THR A 75 -24.69 -0.96 19.02
N GLY A 76 -25.63 -1.32 18.15
CA GLY A 76 -26.96 -0.71 18.14
C GLY A 76 -26.96 0.78 17.76
N LEU A 77 -25.79 1.34 17.42
CA LEU A 77 -25.60 2.74 17.05
C LEU A 77 -25.50 2.88 15.52
N GLY A 78 -26.22 3.87 14.99
CA GLY A 78 -26.16 4.24 13.57
C GLY A 78 -26.66 3.15 12.61
N GLN A 79 -26.64 3.48 11.32
CA GLN A 79 -26.93 2.48 10.28
C GLN A 79 -25.68 1.65 9.95
N TYR A 80 -24.49 2.26 9.95
CA TYR A 80 -23.21 1.65 9.57
C TYR A 80 -22.07 2.13 10.46
N LEU A 81 -21.07 1.27 10.66
CA LEU A 81 -19.74 1.65 11.18
C LEU A 81 -18.68 1.28 10.16
N THR A 82 -17.64 2.09 10.05
CA THR A 82 -16.48 1.80 9.22
C THR A 82 -15.38 1.17 10.08
N PHE A 83 -14.90 0.01 9.66
CA PHE A 83 -13.78 -0.70 10.26
C PHE A 83 -12.57 -0.55 9.35
N CYS A 84 -11.42 -0.26 9.94
CA CYS A 84 -10.17 -0.09 9.21
C CYS A 84 -9.05 -0.89 9.87
N VAL A 85 -8.29 -1.62 9.07
CA VAL A 85 -6.96 -2.14 9.43
C VAL A 85 -5.92 -1.17 8.90
N TYR A 86 -4.96 -0.80 9.74
CA TYR A 86 -3.79 -0.02 9.38
C TYR A 86 -2.56 -0.60 10.09
N GLN A 87 -1.36 -0.16 9.69
CA GLN A 87 -0.11 -0.61 10.27
C GLN A 87 0.65 0.56 10.85
N GLN A 88 1.22 0.36 12.03
CA GLN A 88 2.24 1.26 12.59
C GLN A 88 3.63 0.73 12.26
N MET A 89 4.49 1.62 11.78
CA MET A 89 5.90 1.35 11.47
C MET A 89 6.76 2.07 12.51
N ASN A 90 7.31 1.34 13.48
CA ASN A 90 7.98 1.93 14.63
C ASN A 90 9.32 2.62 14.31
N ASP A 91 9.94 2.28 13.18
CA ASP A 91 11.34 2.65 12.91
C ASP A 91 11.52 3.60 11.72
N ALA A 92 10.44 3.88 10.97
CA ALA A 92 10.50 4.90 9.92
C ALA A 92 10.14 6.24 10.55
N GLU A 93 11.16 6.99 10.98
CA GLU A 93 11.01 8.37 11.45
C GLU A 93 10.15 9.14 10.45
N TYR A 94 9.09 9.79 10.96
CA TYR A 94 8.16 10.60 10.16
C TYR A 94 7.32 9.84 9.12
N SER A 95 7.07 8.54 9.33
CA SER A 95 6.09 7.81 8.53
C SER A 95 4.66 8.01 9.04
N ASP A 96 3.76 8.35 8.12
CA ASP A 96 2.32 8.36 8.36
C ASP A 96 1.76 6.94 8.22
N SER A 97 1.00 6.49 9.21
CA SER A 97 0.18 5.28 9.10
C SER A 97 -1.10 5.61 8.34
N VAL A 98 -1.47 4.79 7.35
CA VAL A 98 -2.64 5.05 6.52
C VAL A 98 -3.65 3.90 6.54
N ALA A 99 -4.91 4.24 6.28
CA ALA A 99 -6.00 3.32 6.13
C ALA A 99 -5.74 2.34 4.98
N TRP A 100 -5.74 1.03 5.26
CA TRP A 100 -5.34 0.01 4.32
C TRP A 100 -6.48 -0.92 3.91
N LEU A 101 -7.02 -1.71 4.85
CA LEU A 101 -8.16 -2.58 4.61
C LEU A 101 -9.38 -1.99 5.29
N ILE A 102 -10.41 -1.69 4.51
CA ILE A 102 -11.58 -0.94 4.98
C ILE A 102 -12.84 -1.70 4.62
N THR A 103 -13.81 -1.66 5.52
CA THR A 103 -15.16 -2.17 5.27
C THR A 103 -16.17 -1.40 6.10
N SER A 104 -17.36 -1.20 5.55
CA SER A 104 -18.49 -0.60 6.27
C SER A 104 -19.52 -1.67 6.57
N THR A 105 -19.87 -1.82 7.84
CA THR A 105 -20.71 -2.92 8.32
C THR A 105 -21.98 -2.37 8.96
N PRO A 106 -23.17 -2.68 8.41
CA PRO A 106 -24.42 -2.27 9.03
C PRO A 106 -24.60 -2.88 10.42
N ASN A 107 -25.40 -2.21 11.26
CA ASN A 107 -25.72 -2.74 12.59
C ASN A 107 -26.35 -4.15 12.49
N GLY A 108 -25.91 -5.06 13.37
CA GLY A 108 -26.33 -6.47 13.38
C GLY A 108 -25.71 -7.33 12.28
N SER A 109 -24.83 -6.77 11.44
CA SER A 109 -24.21 -7.49 10.32
C SER A 109 -22.72 -7.78 10.54
N THR A 110 -22.17 -8.55 9.60
CA THR A 110 -20.78 -8.97 9.58
C THR A 110 -20.15 -8.64 8.23
N SER A 111 -18.87 -8.28 8.22
CA SER A 111 -18.06 -8.18 7.01
C SER A 111 -16.68 -8.80 7.22
N THR A 112 -15.95 -9.06 6.14
CA THR A 112 -14.63 -9.71 6.22
C THR A 112 -13.64 -9.01 5.32
N VAL A 113 -12.44 -8.77 5.84
CA VAL A 113 -11.26 -8.38 5.05
C VAL A 113 -10.21 -9.47 5.13
N SER A 114 -9.32 -9.53 4.13
CA SER A 114 -8.23 -10.50 4.15
C SER A 114 -7.03 -10.00 3.38
N TRP A 115 -5.84 -10.49 3.74
CA TRP A 115 -4.59 -10.17 3.04
C TRP A 115 -3.61 -11.35 3.09
N LYS A 116 -2.54 -11.23 2.31
CA LYS A 116 -1.44 -12.19 2.30
C LYS A 116 -0.12 -11.56 2.74
N LEU A 117 0.75 -12.35 3.37
CA LEU A 117 2.09 -11.91 3.79
C LEU A 117 3.19 -12.18 2.76
N ASP A 118 2.85 -12.75 1.60
CA ASP A 118 3.82 -13.24 0.63
C ASP A 118 4.35 -12.17 -0.33
N LYS A 119 3.81 -10.94 -0.28
CA LYS A 119 4.23 -9.83 -1.15
C LYS A 119 4.24 -8.50 -0.42
N TYR A 120 5.36 -7.79 -0.53
CA TYR A 120 5.49 -6.40 -0.16
C TYR A 120 5.33 -5.50 -1.37
N MET A 121 5.01 -4.25 -1.12
CA MET A 121 4.82 -3.24 -2.15
C MET A 121 5.56 -1.97 -1.76
N VAL A 122 6.09 -1.28 -2.77
CA VAL A 122 6.55 0.10 -2.66
C VAL A 122 5.64 1.00 -3.48
N ALA A 123 5.55 2.26 -3.08
CA ALA A 123 4.67 3.23 -3.72
C ALA A 123 5.30 4.61 -3.84
N LEU A 124 4.92 5.32 -4.90
CA LEU A 124 5.08 6.76 -5.08
C LEU A 124 3.68 7.37 -5.08
N ALA A 125 3.48 8.49 -4.37
CA ALA A 125 2.16 9.08 -4.16
C ALA A 125 2.12 10.61 -4.22
N GLU A 126 0.91 11.13 -4.41
CA GLU A 126 0.55 12.51 -4.10
C GLU A 126 -0.08 12.58 -2.72
N TYR A 127 0.34 13.55 -1.93
CA TYR A 127 -0.33 13.89 -0.69
C TYR A 127 -1.32 15.03 -0.92
N ARG A 128 -2.55 14.89 -0.40
CA ARG A 128 -3.56 15.94 -0.39
C ARG A 128 -4.06 16.12 1.03
N LEU A 129 -4.18 17.38 1.46
CA LEU A 129 -4.81 17.73 2.72
C LEU A 129 -6.17 18.35 2.40
N LYS A 130 -7.25 17.75 2.91
CA LYS A 130 -8.60 18.29 2.79
C LYS A 130 -9.29 18.16 4.14
N ASP A 131 -9.92 19.23 4.61
CA ASP A 131 -10.65 19.24 5.89
C ASP A 131 -9.81 18.74 7.07
N HIS A 132 -8.52 19.12 7.11
CA HIS A 132 -7.51 18.65 8.07
C HIS A 132 -7.13 17.17 8.00
N ILE A 133 -7.71 16.42 7.07
CA ILE A 133 -7.42 15.00 6.84
C ILE A 133 -6.44 14.86 5.67
N GLY A 134 -5.30 14.22 5.95
CA GLY A 134 -4.30 13.89 4.96
C GLY A 134 -4.66 12.62 4.20
N THR A 135 -4.50 12.61 2.88
CA THR A 135 -4.75 11.42 2.04
C THR A 135 -3.65 11.26 1.00
N TYR A 136 -3.10 10.06 0.91
CA TYR A 136 -2.16 9.65 -0.11
C TYR A 136 -2.87 9.00 -1.29
N HIS A 137 -2.72 9.60 -2.47
CA HIS A 137 -3.16 9.05 -3.74
C HIS A 137 -1.96 8.41 -4.44
N THR A 138 -1.98 7.09 -4.57
CA THR A 138 -0.86 6.36 -5.17
C THR A 138 -0.78 6.62 -6.67
N LYS A 139 0.37 7.09 -7.13
CA LYS A 139 0.70 7.30 -8.55
C LYS A 139 1.24 6.04 -9.19
N GLN A 140 2.12 5.35 -8.47
CA GLN A 140 2.81 4.16 -8.94
C GLN A 140 2.99 3.20 -7.78
N THR A 141 2.84 1.90 -8.07
CA THR A 141 3.24 0.82 -7.16
C THR A 141 4.14 -0.18 -7.88
N ALA A 142 4.96 -0.88 -7.11
CA ALA A 142 5.67 -2.05 -7.59
C ALA A 142 5.77 -3.09 -6.47
N THR A 143 5.84 -4.38 -6.85
CA THR A 143 6.12 -5.46 -5.89
C THR A 143 7.57 -5.35 -5.44
N ALA A 144 7.80 -5.52 -4.15
CA ALA A 144 9.11 -5.48 -3.53
C ALA A 144 9.36 -6.75 -2.70
N GLU A 145 10.64 -7.00 -2.47
CA GLU A 145 11.12 -8.02 -1.55
C GLU A 145 11.77 -7.33 -0.34
N LEU A 146 11.82 -8.01 0.80
CA LEU A 146 12.62 -7.50 1.91
C LEU A 146 14.10 -7.50 1.53
N GLY A 147 14.86 -6.56 2.10
CA GLY A 147 16.24 -6.30 1.71
C GLY A 147 16.38 -5.62 0.35
N SER A 148 15.32 -5.03 -0.22
CA SER A 148 15.38 -4.35 -1.52
C SER A 148 15.62 -2.84 -1.42
N ASN A 149 16.33 -2.31 -2.42
CA ASN A 149 16.53 -0.88 -2.62
C ASN A 149 15.73 -0.39 -3.83
N TRP A 150 15.19 0.81 -3.68
CA TRP A 150 14.42 1.51 -4.69
C TRP A 150 14.89 2.95 -4.80
N GLN A 151 14.61 3.55 -5.95
CA GLN A 151 14.89 4.95 -6.19
C GLN A 151 13.73 5.65 -6.87
N ILE A 152 13.58 6.93 -6.58
CA ILE A 152 12.69 7.83 -7.30
C ILE A 152 13.58 8.71 -8.17
N ILE A 153 13.35 8.71 -9.48
CA ILE A 153 14.09 9.52 -10.45
C ILE A 153 13.13 10.37 -11.28
N ASN A 154 13.63 11.39 -11.97
CA ASN A 154 12.86 12.03 -13.04
C ASN A 154 12.97 11.18 -14.31
N TYR A 155 11.84 10.70 -14.82
CA TYR A 155 11.70 10.13 -16.15
C TYR A 155 11.32 11.26 -17.13
N ASP A 156 11.96 11.27 -18.30
CA ASP A 156 11.83 12.31 -19.34
C ASP A 156 12.02 13.75 -18.82
N GLY A 157 12.81 13.92 -17.76
CA GLY A 157 13.16 15.23 -17.18
C GLY A 157 12.07 15.88 -16.32
N GLU A 158 10.82 15.41 -16.36
CA GLU A 158 9.70 16.07 -15.70
C GLU A 158 8.99 15.20 -14.66
N THR A 159 8.77 13.91 -14.93
CA THR A 159 7.87 13.08 -14.10
C THR A 159 8.65 12.19 -13.14
N GLN A 160 8.35 12.28 -11.84
CA GLN A 160 8.92 11.36 -10.85
C GLN A 160 8.42 9.93 -11.09
N THR A 161 9.36 8.98 -11.15
CA THR A 161 9.11 7.54 -11.35
C THR A 161 9.87 6.73 -10.32
N LEU A 162 9.22 5.71 -9.76
CA LEU A 162 9.78 4.73 -8.84
C LEU A 162 10.38 3.55 -9.62
N MET A 163 11.62 3.21 -9.33
CA MET A 163 12.35 2.11 -9.98
C MET A 163 13.17 1.30 -8.98
N PRO A 164 13.38 -0.01 -9.22
CA PRO A 164 14.35 -0.78 -8.46
C PRO A 164 15.75 -0.17 -8.57
N LEU A 165 16.52 -0.23 -7.50
CA LEU A 165 17.93 0.12 -7.50
C LEU A 165 18.74 -1.15 -7.26
N SER A 166 19.38 -1.67 -8.30
CA SER A 166 20.12 -2.95 -8.32
C SER A 166 21.36 -2.98 -7.43
N ASN A 167 21.66 -1.89 -6.72
CA ASN A 167 22.94 -1.60 -6.12
C ASN A 167 22.74 -1.45 -4.61
N GLY A 168 22.97 -2.51 -3.85
CA GLY A 168 22.78 -2.47 -2.41
C GLY A 168 23.42 -3.64 -1.70
N HIS A 169 24.75 -3.68 -1.66
CA HIS A 169 25.42 -4.54 -0.70
C HIS A 169 25.17 -4.00 0.72
N GLY A 170 24.83 -4.88 1.67
CA GLY A 170 24.69 -4.51 3.09
C GLY A 170 23.36 -3.88 3.50
N ILE A 171 22.25 -4.18 2.81
CA ILE A 171 20.91 -3.83 3.29
C ILE A 171 20.50 -4.86 4.35
N ASP A 172 19.87 -4.38 5.44
CA ASP A 172 19.27 -5.23 6.44
C ASP A 172 18.14 -6.07 5.78
N PRO A 173 18.15 -7.41 5.94
CA PRO A 173 17.18 -8.30 5.30
C PRO A 173 15.74 -8.04 5.69
N ASP A 174 15.46 -7.30 6.76
CA ASP A 174 14.09 -6.95 7.20
C ASP A 174 13.62 -5.58 6.67
N THR A 175 14.41 -4.91 5.82
CA THR A 175 14.15 -3.52 5.42
C THR A 175 13.83 -3.33 3.95
N ILE A 176 13.08 -2.28 3.64
CA ILE A 176 12.93 -1.74 2.27
C ILE A 176 13.41 -0.29 2.30
N LYS A 177 14.27 0.09 1.37
CA LYS A 177 14.78 1.47 1.26
C LYS A 177 14.34 2.12 -0.02
N ILE A 178 13.94 3.39 0.07
CA ILE A 178 13.55 4.21 -1.08
C ILE A 178 14.36 5.51 -1.04
N THR A 179 15.26 5.70 -2.00
CA THR A 179 16.07 6.91 -2.13
C THR A 179 15.45 7.87 -3.14
N ASN A 180 15.27 9.13 -2.78
CA ASN A 180 14.83 10.14 -3.73
C ASN A 180 16.01 10.73 -4.51
N ASN A 181 16.26 10.21 -5.71
CA ASN A 181 17.27 10.74 -6.64
C ASN A 181 16.69 11.74 -7.65
N SER A 182 15.41 12.11 -7.53
CA SER A 182 14.78 13.11 -8.37
C SER A 182 15.13 14.53 -7.94
N THR A 183 14.76 15.51 -8.77
CA THR A 183 15.03 16.93 -8.53
C THR A 183 14.12 17.58 -7.50
N ALA A 184 12.98 16.96 -7.18
CA ALA A 184 11.97 17.50 -6.26
C ALA A 184 11.73 16.55 -5.08
N SER A 185 11.13 17.04 -3.99
CA SER A 185 10.66 16.16 -2.91
C SER A 185 9.59 15.19 -3.41
N ALA A 186 9.51 14.01 -2.79
CA ALA A 186 8.57 12.97 -3.18
C ALA A 186 7.86 12.37 -1.96
N ASN A 187 6.68 11.80 -2.15
CA ASN A 187 6.03 10.99 -1.12
C ASN A 187 6.16 9.53 -1.50
N CYS A 188 6.79 8.74 -0.65
CA CYS A 188 7.02 7.33 -0.91
C CYS A 188 6.50 6.47 0.22
N GLY A 189 6.10 5.25 -0.07
CA GLY A 189 5.54 4.37 0.94
C GLY A 189 5.83 2.92 0.71
N VAL A 190 5.53 2.13 1.72
CA VAL A 190 5.56 0.67 1.69
C VAL A 190 4.22 0.12 2.14
N GLY A 191 3.95 -1.10 1.71
CA GLY A 191 2.83 -1.85 2.25
C GLY A 191 2.92 -3.31 1.87
N MET A 192 1.76 -3.93 1.86
CA MET A 192 1.60 -5.35 1.67
C MET A 192 0.52 -5.60 0.62
N TRP A 193 0.24 -6.87 0.35
CA TRP A 193 -0.86 -7.24 -0.53
C TRP A 193 -2.17 -6.52 -0.13
N GLY A 194 -2.77 -5.78 -1.06
CA GLY A 194 -4.02 -5.03 -0.83
C GLY A 194 -3.83 -3.51 -0.72
N GLY A 195 -2.60 -3.02 -0.60
CA GLY A 195 -2.27 -1.60 -0.69
C GLY A 195 -1.09 -1.15 0.18
N THR A 196 -0.75 0.13 0.05
CA THR A 196 0.26 0.81 0.88
C THR A 196 -0.29 1.05 2.28
N THR A 197 0.55 0.90 3.29
CA THR A 197 0.17 0.98 4.72
C THR A 197 0.89 2.09 5.47
N ALA A 198 2.05 2.53 4.97
CA ALA A 198 2.81 3.64 5.53
C ALA A 198 3.45 4.50 4.42
N PHE A 199 3.53 5.80 4.66
CA PHE A 199 4.17 6.76 3.77
C PHE A 199 5.12 7.69 4.50
N VAL A 200 6.28 7.97 3.92
CA VAL A 200 7.12 9.12 4.29
C VAL A 200 6.74 10.29 3.39
N ARG A 201 6.35 11.39 4.01
CA ARG A 201 5.98 12.64 3.33
C ARG A 201 7.22 13.45 2.98
N ASN A 202 7.18 14.13 1.83
CA ASN A 202 8.18 15.14 1.44
C ASN A 202 9.65 14.67 1.53
N LEU A 203 9.93 13.40 1.22
CA LEU A 203 11.29 12.86 1.20
C LEU A 203 12.17 13.73 0.30
N HIS A 204 13.15 14.41 0.91
CA HIS A 204 13.99 15.38 0.23
C HIS A 204 14.90 14.73 -0.81
N ARG A 205 15.38 15.54 -1.76
CA ARG A 205 16.38 15.12 -2.75
C ARG A 205 17.60 14.52 -2.05
N SER A 206 18.12 13.44 -2.60
CA SER A 206 19.25 12.64 -2.11
C SER A 206 19.05 12.04 -0.71
N SER A 207 17.83 12.09 -0.17
CA SER A 207 17.49 11.45 1.11
C SER A 207 16.92 10.05 0.87
N THR A 208 17.03 9.19 1.88
CA THR A 208 16.54 7.81 1.84
C THR A 208 15.56 7.56 2.96
N ALA A 209 14.36 7.13 2.62
CA ALA A 209 13.43 6.53 3.57
C ALA A 209 13.82 5.07 3.78
N THR A 210 13.97 4.65 5.03
CA THR A 210 14.20 3.25 5.41
C THR A 210 12.98 2.74 6.17
N PHE A 211 12.37 1.69 5.67
CA PHE A 211 11.22 1.05 6.29
C PHE A 211 11.66 -0.29 6.88
N ASN A 212 11.63 -0.43 8.20
CA ASN A 212 11.80 -1.71 8.87
C ASN A 212 10.46 -2.45 8.88
N ILE A 213 10.39 -3.58 8.19
CA ILE A 213 9.13 -4.29 7.96
C ILE A 213 8.86 -5.22 9.14
N LYS A 214 8.50 -4.61 10.27
CA LYS A 214 7.99 -5.28 11.48
C LYS A 214 6.62 -4.69 11.84
N PRO A 215 5.62 -4.80 10.95
CA PRO A 215 4.38 -4.05 11.09
C PRO A 215 3.61 -4.49 12.33
N GLN A 216 3.13 -3.50 13.07
CA GLN A 216 2.17 -3.67 14.13
C GLN A 216 0.77 -3.40 13.56
N TYR A 217 -0.12 -4.39 13.62
CA TYR A 217 -1.47 -4.27 13.06
C TYR A 217 -2.41 -3.61 14.06
N CYS A 218 -3.05 -2.53 13.64
CA CYS A 218 -4.09 -1.87 14.42
C CYS A 218 -5.45 -2.02 13.73
N VAL A 219 -6.50 -2.11 14.54
CA VAL A 219 -7.89 -1.99 14.09
C VAL A 219 -8.46 -0.71 14.67
N GLY A 220 -9.13 0.08 13.83
CA GLY A 220 -9.94 1.22 14.23
C GLY A 220 -11.40 1.05 13.84
N VAL A 221 -12.30 1.59 14.66
CA VAL A 221 -13.75 1.68 14.42
C VAL A 221 -14.12 3.15 14.32
N PHE A 222 -14.85 3.53 13.27
CA PHE A 222 -15.18 4.92 12.93
C PHE A 222 -16.68 5.06 12.67
N ASN A 223 -17.25 6.20 13.06
CA ASN A 223 -18.61 6.62 12.66
C ASN A 223 -18.64 7.41 11.34
N THR A 224 -17.47 7.77 10.82
CA THR A 224 -17.31 8.45 9.53
C THR A 224 -16.74 7.48 8.50
N GLU A 225 -16.96 7.80 7.23
CA GLU A 225 -16.30 7.10 6.14
C GLU A 225 -14.79 7.35 6.19
N ILE A 226 -14.01 6.29 5.98
CA ILE A 226 -12.55 6.33 5.87
C ILE A 226 -12.19 5.84 4.47
N HIS A 227 -11.25 6.51 3.81
CA HIS A 227 -10.79 6.15 2.47
C HIS A 227 -9.40 5.50 2.49
N LYS A 228 -9.11 4.61 1.54
CA LYS A 228 -7.76 4.03 1.41
C LYS A 228 -6.70 5.12 1.23
N GLY A 229 -5.58 4.99 1.93
CA GLY A 229 -4.50 5.98 1.91
C GLY A 229 -4.74 7.22 2.76
N GLN A 230 -5.89 7.33 3.44
CA GLN A 230 -6.14 8.36 4.44
C GLN A 230 -5.23 8.14 5.65
N VAL A 231 -4.57 9.21 6.11
CA VAL A 231 -3.79 9.21 7.35
C VAL A 231 -4.73 8.93 8.52
N ILE A 232 -4.37 7.96 9.35
CA ILE A 232 -5.16 7.61 10.54
C ILE A 232 -4.66 8.46 11.71
N ASP A 233 -5.56 9.28 12.27
CA ASP A 233 -5.43 9.82 13.61
C ASP A 233 -6.23 8.92 14.56
N GLU A 234 -5.59 8.39 15.60
CA GLU A 234 -6.27 7.54 16.59
C GLU A 234 -7.35 8.30 17.37
N ASN A 235 -7.25 9.63 17.46
CA ASN A 235 -8.25 10.46 18.13
C ASN A 235 -9.58 10.54 17.37
N ASP A 236 -9.57 10.26 16.06
CA ASP A 236 -10.79 10.23 15.23
C ASP A 236 -11.51 8.88 15.32
N ALA A 237 -10.85 7.84 15.86
CA ALA A 237 -11.45 6.53 16.04
C ALA A 237 -12.37 6.52 17.28
N LEU A 238 -13.55 5.93 17.14
CA LEU A 238 -14.42 5.65 18.28
C LEU A 238 -13.76 4.65 19.25
N ALA A 239 -13.00 3.72 18.68
CA ALA A 239 -12.16 2.78 19.41
C ALA A 239 -11.04 2.31 18.48
N SER A 240 -9.84 2.16 19.02
CA SER A 240 -8.70 1.56 18.34
C SER A 240 -7.99 0.56 19.24
N LYS A 241 -7.34 -0.44 18.63
CA LYS A 241 -6.52 -1.41 19.38
C LYS A 241 -5.44 -2.00 18.50
N LEU A 242 -4.24 -2.06 19.04
CA LEU A 242 -3.16 -2.90 18.54
C LEU A 242 -3.51 -4.38 18.75
N PHE A 243 -3.26 -5.22 17.75
CA PHE A 243 -3.43 -6.65 17.88
C PHE A 243 -2.37 -7.43 17.08
N SER A 244 -2.19 -8.68 17.46
CA SER A 244 -1.31 -9.63 16.77
C SER A 244 -1.99 -10.98 16.72
N PHE A 245 -1.90 -11.67 15.59
CA PHE A 245 -2.36 -13.05 15.51
C PHE A 245 -1.49 -13.95 16.40
N PRO A 246 -2.09 -14.77 17.27
CA PRO A 246 -1.37 -15.83 17.95
C PRO A 246 -0.75 -16.81 16.93
N PRO A 247 0.30 -17.56 17.32
CA PRO A 247 0.83 -18.64 16.50
C PRO A 247 -0.29 -19.56 16.01
N GLU A 248 -0.22 -19.98 14.74
CA GLU A 248 -1.17 -20.90 14.10
C GLU A 248 -2.61 -20.39 13.94
N LYS A 249 -2.88 -19.12 14.31
CA LYS A 249 -4.16 -18.45 14.05
C LYS A 249 -4.02 -17.48 12.89
N ASN A 250 -5.01 -17.49 11.99
CA ASN A 250 -5.07 -16.56 10.85
C ASN A 250 -6.45 -15.92 10.67
N LEU A 251 -7.38 -16.15 11.59
CA LEU A 251 -8.68 -15.49 11.65
C LEU A 251 -8.76 -14.72 12.97
N ALA A 252 -9.16 -13.47 12.90
CA ALA A 252 -9.58 -12.69 14.06
C ALA A 252 -11.04 -12.27 13.87
N VAL A 253 -11.81 -12.28 14.95
CA VAL A 253 -13.18 -11.78 14.98
C VAL A 253 -13.18 -10.53 15.86
N ILE A 254 -13.49 -9.39 15.26
CA ILE A 254 -13.60 -8.10 15.93
C ILE A 254 -15.08 -7.80 16.15
N THR A 255 -15.51 -7.68 17.40
CA THR A 255 -16.91 -7.36 17.72
C THR A 255 -17.00 -5.99 18.37
N ALA A 256 -17.51 -5.00 17.61
CA ALA A 256 -17.80 -3.68 18.15
C ALA A 256 -19.12 -3.70 18.94
N MET A 257 -19.08 -3.11 20.13
CA MET A 257 -20.19 -3.03 21.08
C MET A 257 -20.28 -1.60 21.61
N SER A 258 -21.47 -1.19 22.05
CA SER A 258 -21.68 0.09 22.70
C SER A 258 -22.22 -0.15 24.10
N GLU A 259 -21.63 0.53 25.07
CA GLU A 259 -22.12 0.58 26.44
C GLU A 259 -22.07 2.03 26.91
N ASN A 260 -23.19 2.57 27.39
CA ASN A 260 -23.32 3.97 27.79
C ASN A 260 -22.83 4.96 26.71
N GLU A 261 -23.24 4.73 25.46
CA GLU A 261 -22.86 5.51 24.26
C GLU A 261 -21.36 5.48 23.91
N LYS A 262 -20.56 4.71 24.65
CA LYS A 262 -19.14 4.51 24.37
C LYS A 262 -18.96 3.23 23.56
N VAL A 263 -18.35 3.37 22.38
CA VAL A 263 -17.97 2.22 21.57
C VAL A 263 -16.67 1.60 22.08
N SER A 264 -16.65 0.28 22.10
CA SER A 264 -15.45 -0.54 22.36
C SER A 264 -15.51 -1.79 21.48
N PHE A 265 -14.45 -2.59 21.44
CA PHE A 265 -14.49 -3.87 20.76
C PHE A 265 -13.66 -4.96 21.43
N SER A 266 -14.10 -6.21 21.24
CA SER A 266 -13.34 -7.42 21.57
C SER A 266 -12.59 -7.95 20.34
N VAL A 267 -11.57 -8.76 20.60
CA VAL A 267 -10.78 -9.46 19.58
C VAL A 267 -10.69 -10.93 19.99
N ASP A 268 -11.21 -11.83 19.16
CA ASP A 268 -11.21 -13.28 19.36
C ASP A 268 -10.47 -14.00 18.21
N PHE A 269 -9.84 -15.16 18.44
CA PHE A 269 -8.99 -15.89 17.47
C PHE A 269 -9.29 -17.39 17.35
#